data_AF-A0A975FD06-F1
#
_entry.id   AF-A0A975FD06-F1
#
_cell.length_a   1.000
_cell.length_b   1.000
_cell.length_c   1.000
_cell.angle_alpha   90.00
_cell.angle_beta   90.00
_cell.angle_gamma   90.00
#
_symmetry.space_group_name_H-M   'P 1'
#
loop_
_entity.id
_entity.type
_entity.pdbx_description
1 polymer ?
#
loop_
_entity_poly.entity_id
_entity_poly.type
_entity_poly.pdbx_seq_one_letter_code
_entity_poly.pdbx_strand_id
1 'polypeptide(L)'
;MSETQQGYGSLEQQLKALENSVHTITTDPAASHWLKRAVTELWERDVVDALNDLDMLRDLLEAKHQAHVLTLKRMVMSDNGTRH
;
A
#
# COMPACT_ATOMS: atom_id res chain seq x y z
N MET A 1 -24.28 -26.33 -22.70
CA MET A 1 -23.12 -26.70 -21.84
C MET A 1 -21.94 -25.75 -22.11
N SER A 2 -22.20 -24.45 -22.32
CA SER A 2 -21.22 -23.53 -22.92
C SER A 2 -20.95 -22.28 -22.07
N GLU A 3 -21.81 -21.98 -21.09
CA GLU A 3 -21.69 -20.80 -20.22
C GLU A 3 -20.61 -20.99 -19.15
N THR A 4 -20.39 -22.21 -18.68
CA THR A 4 -19.35 -22.53 -17.70
C THR A 4 -17.94 -22.34 -18.26
N GLN A 5 -17.68 -22.75 -19.51
CA GLN A 5 -16.34 -22.62 -20.13
C GLN A 5 -15.91 -21.17 -20.37
N GLN A 6 -16.84 -20.25 -20.63
CA GLN A 6 -16.52 -18.83 -20.79
C GLN A 6 -16.16 -18.16 -19.46
N GLY A 7 -16.76 -18.60 -18.35
CA GLY A 7 -16.43 -18.11 -17.00
C GLY A 7 -15.02 -18.48 -16.55
N TYR A 8 -14.59 -19.73 -16.78
CA TYR A 8 -13.25 -20.20 -16.38
C TYR A 8 -12.12 -19.44 -17.09
N GLY A 9 -12.25 -19.19 -18.40
CA GLY A 9 -11.24 -18.44 -19.16
C GLY A 9 -11.07 -16.99 -18.66
N SER A 10 -12.14 -16.38 -18.15
CA SER A 10 -12.08 -15.05 -17.55
C SER A 10 -11.38 -15.07 -16.18
N LEU A 11 -11.63 -16.09 -15.35
CA LEU A 11 -11.00 -16.22 -14.03
C LEU A 11 -9.49 -16.47 -14.14
N GLU A 12 -9.07 -17.35 -15.06
CA GLU A 12 -7.64 -17.59 -15.31
C GLU A 12 -6.91 -16.34 -15.79
N GLN A 13 -7.56 -15.54 -16.65
CA GLN A 13 -7.02 -14.25 -17.09
C GLN A 13 -6.87 -13.27 -15.94
N GLN A 14 -7.86 -13.19 -15.04
CA GLN A 14 -7.81 -12.33 -13.86
C GLN A 14 -6.69 -12.75 -12.89
N LEU A 15 -6.56 -14.06 -12.64
CA LEU A 15 -5.50 -14.58 -11.77
C LEU A 15 -4.12 -14.28 -12.35
N LYS A 16 -3.92 -14.52 -13.65
CA LYS A 16 -2.67 -14.22 -14.34
C LYS A 16 -2.35 -12.72 -14.33
N ALA A 17 -3.35 -11.86 -14.49
CA ALA A 17 -3.17 -10.40 -14.41
C ALA A 17 -2.72 -9.96 -13.01
N LEU A 18 -3.25 -10.60 -11.97
CA LEU A 18 -2.84 -10.36 -10.59
C LEU A 18 -1.39 -10.81 -10.33
N GLU A 19 -1.04 -12.04 -10.73
CA GLU A 19 0.33 -12.56 -10.65
C GLU A 19 1.34 -11.66 -11.39
N ASN A 20 0.98 -11.20 -12.59
CA ASN A 20 1.80 -10.27 -13.36
C ASN A 20 2.01 -8.93 -12.65
N SER A 21 1.00 -8.44 -11.92
CA SER A 21 1.09 -7.20 -11.15
C SER A 21 2.08 -7.34 -9.99
N VAL A 22 2.01 -8.45 -9.25
CA VAL A 22 2.97 -8.80 -8.19
C VAL A 22 4.38 -8.92 -8.76
N HIS A 23 4.54 -9.63 -9.87
CA HIS A 23 5.83 -9.78 -10.54
C HIS A 23 6.41 -8.44 -10.99
N THR A 24 5.59 -7.57 -11.57
CA THR A 24 6.00 -6.24 -12.04
C THR A 24 6.52 -5.40 -10.88
N ILE A 25 5.82 -5.35 -9.74
CA ILE A 25 6.26 -4.56 -8.58
C ILE A 25 7.55 -5.14 -7.98
N THR A 26 7.64 -6.46 -7.84
CA THR A 26 8.78 -7.12 -7.18
C THR A 26 10.06 -7.07 -8.02
N THR A 27 9.94 -7.05 -9.35
CA THR A 27 11.09 -6.98 -10.28
C THR A 27 11.47 -5.57 -10.71
N ASP A 28 10.60 -4.56 -10.52
CA ASP A 28 10.89 -3.17 -10.88
C ASP A 28 12.11 -2.62 -10.11
N PRO A 29 13.23 -2.27 -10.76
CA PRO A 29 14.40 -1.72 -10.09
C PRO A 29 14.14 -0.36 -9.42
N ALA A 30 13.12 0.39 -9.85
CA ALA A 30 12.74 1.68 -9.25
C ALA A 30 11.88 1.53 -7.99
N ALA A 31 11.23 0.37 -7.78
CA ALA A 31 10.45 0.10 -6.59
C ALA A 31 11.34 -0.08 -5.37
N SER A 32 10.95 0.52 -4.23
CA SER A 32 11.71 0.43 -2.99
C SER A 32 11.76 -1.02 -2.46
N HIS A 33 12.87 -1.38 -1.81
CA HIS A 33 13.01 -2.69 -1.16
C HIS A 33 11.92 -2.98 -0.12
N TRP A 34 11.40 -1.92 0.52
CA TRP A 34 10.30 -2.06 1.46
C TRP A 34 9.01 -2.48 0.75
N LEU A 35 8.65 -1.80 -0.35
CA LEU A 35 7.46 -2.12 -1.13
C LEU A 35 7.51 -3.54 -1.70
N LYS A 36 8.65 -3.94 -2.27
CA LYS A 36 8.85 -5.29 -2.80
C LYS A 36 8.57 -6.36 -1.75
N ARG A 37 9.13 -6.17 -0.56
CA ARG A 37 8.94 -7.08 0.57
C ARG A 37 7.50 -7.12 1.04
N ALA A 38 6.86 -5.96 1.20
CA ALA A 38 5.46 -5.87 1.61
C ALA A 38 4.54 -6.61 0.62
N VAL A 39 4.77 -6.47 -0.69
CA VAL A 39 3.99 -7.20 -1.71
C VAL A 39 4.21 -8.71 -1.61
N THR A 40 5.46 -9.17 -1.41
CA THR A 40 5.74 -10.60 -1.21
C THR A 40 5.05 -11.14 0.05
N GLU A 41 5.15 -10.44 1.18
CA GLU A 41 4.53 -10.84 2.44
C GLU A 41 2.99 -10.82 2.35
N LEU A 42 2.40 -9.83 1.66
CA LEU A 42 0.95 -9.77 1.42
C LEU A 42 0.45 -10.97 0.59
N TRP A 43 1.24 -11.43 -0.38
CA TRP A 43 0.88 -12.57 -1.23
C TRP A 43 0.79 -13.90 -0.46
N GLU A 44 1.54 -14.03 0.63
CA GLU A 44 1.59 -15.24 1.46
C GLU A 44 0.55 -15.26 2.59
N ARG A 45 -0.11 -14.13 2.85
CA ARG A 45 -1.05 -13.98 3.98
C ARG A 45 -2.50 -14.25 3.59
N ASP A 46 -3.31 -14.57 4.60
CA ASP A 46 -4.76 -14.55 4.45
C ASP A 46 -5.24 -13.16 4.05
N VAL A 47 -6.13 -13.10 3.07
CA VAL A 47 -6.58 -11.85 2.45
C VAL A 47 -7.31 -10.95 3.43
N VAL A 48 -8.10 -11.51 4.35
CA VAL A 48 -8.88 -10.72 5.32
C VAL A 48 -7.96 -10.10 6.35
N ASP A 49 -7.02 -10.88 6.89
CA ASP A 49 -6.02 -10.38 7.84
C ASP A 49 -5.11 -9.33 7.19
N ALA A 50 -4.68 -9.57 5.94
CA ALA A 50 -3.87 -8.63 5.19
C ALA A 50 -4.57 -7.28 4.98
N LEU A 51 -5.88 -7.28 4.66
CA LEU A 51 -6.65 -6.05 4.51
C LEU A 51 -6.77 -5.29 5.84
N ASN A 52 -7.08 -5.98 6.94
CA ASN A 52 -7.17 -5.36 8.27
C ASN A 52 -5.83 -4.72 8.69
N ASP A 53 -4.72 -5.42 8.48
CA ASP A 53 -3.39 -4.88 8.79
C ASP A 53 -3.05 -3.65 7.94
N LEU A 54 -3.42 -3.66 6.65
CA LEU A 54 -3.21 -2.52 5.77
C LEU A 54 -4.01 -1.29 6.21
N ASP A 55 -5.24 -1.48 6.68
CA ASP A 55 -6.05 -0.40 7.23
C ASP A 55 -5.39 0.18 8.50
N MET A 56 -4.91 -0.65 9.42
CA MET A 56 -4.19 -0.17 10.61
C MET A 56 -2.90 0.58 10.25
N LEU A 57 -2.13 0.08 9.27
CA LEU A 57 -0.91 0.75 8.81
C LEU A 57 -1.21 2.10 8.16
N ARG A 58 -2.32 2.19 7.42
CA ARG A 58 -2.79 3.44 6.84
C ARG A 58 -3.14 4.45 7.91
N ASP A 59 -3.94 4.06 8.90
CA ASP A 59 -4.32 4.94 10.03
C ASP A 59 -3.09 5.47 10.78
N LEU A 60 -2.10 4.59 11.02
CA LEU A 60 -0.84 4.97 11.66
C LEU A 60 -0.04 5.98 10.82
N LEU A 61 0.01 5.79 9.51
CA LEU A 61 0.71 6.70 8.60
C LEU A 61 0.03 8.08 8.54
N GLU A 62 -1.30 8.10 8.50
CA GLU A 62 -2.10 9.33 8.54
C GLU A 62 -1.85 10.10 9.85
N ALA A 63 -1.88 9.42 10.99
CA ALA A 63 -1.58 10.01 12.29
C ALA A 63 -0.14 10.58 12.35
N LYS A 64 0.86 9.84 11.83
CA LYS A 64 2.24 10.31 11.74
C LYS A 64 2.36 11.57 10.89
N HIS A 65 1.68 11.60 9.74
CA HIS A 65 1.66 12.78 8.87
C HIS A 65 1.08 14.00 9.58
N GLN A 66 -0.05 13.85 10.28
CA GLN A 66 -0.66 14.92 11.06
C GLN A 66 0.30 15.44 12.14
N ALA A 67 0.99 14.55 12.85
CA ALA A 67 1.99 14.93 13.86
C ALA A 67 3.15 15.75 13.26
N HIS A 68 3.63 15.38 12.08
CA HIS A 68 4.64 16.16 11.35
C HIS A 68 4.12 17.56 10.98
N VAL A 69 2.90 17.66 10.46
CA VAL A 69 2.28 18.94 10.12
C VAL A 69 2.16 19.84 11.36
N LEU A 70 1.72 19.30 12.50
CA LEU A 70 1.63 20.05 13.75
C LEU A 70 3.00 20.52 14.24
N THR A 71 4.03 19.70 14.08
CA THR A 71 5.41 20.05 14.44
C THR A 71 5.92 21.22 13.60
N LEU A 72 5.70 21.18 12.28
CA LEU A 72 6.07 22.27 11.37
C LEU A 72 5.31 23.56 11.70
N LYS A 73 4.01 23.48 11.99
CA LYS A 73 3.21 24.64 12.43
C LYS A 73 3.77 25.28 13.70
N ARG A 74 4.15 24.46 14.69
CA ARG A 74 4.76 24.95 15.93
C ARG A 74 6.06 25.71 15.66
N MET A 75 6.93 25.18 14.80
CA MET A 75 8.20 25.82 14.46
C MET A 75 7.99 27.21 13.83
N VAL A 76 7.04 27.34 12.90
CA VAL A 76 6.71 28.64 12.26
C VAL A 76 6.16 29.66 13.26
N MET A 77 5.28 29.23 14.18
CA MET A 77 4.71 30.12 15.19
C MET A 77 5.76 30.61 16.20
N SER A 78 6.69 29.74 16.61
CA SER A 78 7.78 30.11 17.50
C SER A 78 8.75 31.11 16.86
N ASP A 79 9.04 30.98 15.57
CA ASP A 79 9.95 31.90 14.85
C ASP A 79 9.35 33.31 14.70
N ASN A 80 8.03 33.40 14.49
CA ASN A 80 7.31 34.69 14.42
C ASN A 80 7.17 35.40 15.79
N GLY A 81 7.20 34.67 16.91
CA GLY A 81 7.11 35.26 18.26
C GLY A 81 8.42 35.87 18.78
N THR A 82 9.55 35.61 18.10
CA THR A 82 10.89 36.06 18.53
C THR A 82 11.32 37.37 17.87
N ARG A 83 10.48 37.95 17.00
CA ARG A 83 10.68 39.28 16.39
C ARG A 83 9.92 40.35 17.17
N HIS A 84 10.32 40.61 18.41
CA HIS A 84 9.91 41.79 19.18
C HIS A 84 11.08 42.36 19.95
#